data_AF-A0A9D9DVV3-F1
#
_entry.id   AF-A0A9D9DVV3-F1
#
_cell.length_a   1.000
_cell.length_b   1.000
_cell.length_c   1.000
_cell.angle_alpha   90.00
_cell.angle_beta   90.00
_cell.angle_gamma   90.00
#
_symmetry.space_group_name_H-M   'P 1'
#
loop_
_entity.id
_entity.type
_entity.pdbx_description
1 polymer ?
#
loop_
_entity_poly.entity_id
_entity_poly.type
_entity_poly.pdbx_seq_one_letter_code
_entity_poly.pdbx_strand_id
1 'polypeptide(L)'
;MEKIRIGNDITVSWKIERFGQDVNDFDLDNINLFWILPSGNRWRIEYYTKEACTLRFSLSAKEQALYGLGVYGLLLVGNAGKEGMWTVDCCEAFRLVSHSCHTGGKSAIGLDYIRLSSNINVPANGLSAYEIACKHGFEGSEKEWLESLKGGEWRWSEWWPDEVKKTNSNV
;
A
#
# COMPACT_ATOMS: atom_id res chain seq x y z
N MET A 1 3.55 -10.13 17.81
CA MET A 1 4.56 -9.07 17.63
C MET A 1 5.85 -9.50 18.31
N GLU A 2 6.95 -9.53 17.56
CA GLU A 2 8.25 -9.98 18.06
C GLU A 2 8.93 -8.89 18.90
N LYS A 3 9.69 -9.30 19.94
CA LYS A 3 10.49 -8.38 20.77
C LYS A 3 11.95 -8.53 20.39
N ILE A 4 12.60 -7.43 20.05
CA ILE A 4 13.97 -7.38 19.58
C ILE A 4 14.81 -6.52 20.52
N ARG A 5 15.98 -7.03 20.92
CA ARG A 5 16.97 -6.24 21.66
C ARG A 5 17.63 -5.24 20.73
N ILE A 6 17.81 -4.02 21.24
CA ILE A 6 18.67 -3.01 20.63
C ILE A 6 20.10 -3.54 20.45
N GLY A 7 20.82 -3.00 19.46
CA GLY A 7 22.27 -3.19 19.31
C GLY A 7 22.68 -4.08 18.14
N ASN A 8 21.72 -4.69 17.46
CA ASN A 8 21.95 -5.54 16.30
C ASN A 8 21.29 -4.93 15.07
N ASP A 9 21.89 -5.11 13.89
CA ASP A 9 21.23 -4.73 12.65
C ASP A 9 20.04 -5.64 12.40
N ILE A 10 18.87 -5.02 12.22
CA ILE A 10 17.61 -5.72 11.97
C ILE A 10 17.39 -5.69 10.47
N THR A 11 17.31 -6.85 9.84
CA THR A 11 16.95 -6.97 8.43
C THR A 11 15.48 -7.35 8.32
N VAL A 12 14.69 -6.54 7.63
CA VAL A 12 13.30 -6.85 7.35
C VAL A 12 13.17 -7.31 5.91
N SER A 13 12.44 -8.41 5.72
CA SER A 13 12.10 -9.01 4.45
C SER A 13 10.58 -9.04 4.35
N TRP A 14 10.00 -8.08 3.64
CA TRP A 14 8.56 -7.92 3.53
C TRP A 14 8.07 -8.40 2.17
N LYS A 15 7.34 -9.51 2.15
CA LYS A 15 6.80 -10.09 0.91
C LYS A 15 5.45 -9.45 0.58
N ILE A 16 5.27 -9.03 -0.66
CA ILE A 16 4.01 -8.48 -1.16
C ILE A 16 3.20 -9.61 -1.79
N GLU A 17 1.98 -9.77 -1.30
CA GLU A 17 1.03 -10.78 -1.74
C GLU A 17 -0.35 -10.12 -1.96
N ARG A 18 -1.19 -10.74 -2.77
CA ARG A 18 -2.59 -10.36 -2.98
C ARG A 18 -3.43 -11.61 -2.84
N PHE A 19 -4.32 -11.64 -1.85
CA PHE A 19 -5.13 -12.82 -1.53
C PHE A 19 -4.29 -14.11 -1.36
N GLY A 20 -3.08 -14.01 -0.80
CA GLY A 20 -2.17 -15.14 -0.60
C GLY A 20 -1.45 -15.63 -1.87
N GLN A 21 -1.54 -14.88 -2.97
CA GLN A 21 -0.78 -15.13 -4.20
C GLN A 21 0.28 -14.05 -4.41
N ASP A 22 1.40 -14.43 -5.02
CA ASP A 22 2.49 -13.51 -5.33
C ASP A 22 2.04 -12.49 -6.39
N VAL A 23 2.37 -11.21 -6.18
CA VAL A 23 1.95 -10.11 -7.06
C VAL A 23 3.09 -9.71 -7.99
N ASN A 24 3.19 -10.39 -9.13
CA ASN A 24 4.22 -10.08 -10.12
C ASN A 24 3.96 -8.78 -10.90
N ASP A 25 2.75 -8.22 -10.81
CA ASP A 25 2.30 -7.04 -11.57
C ASP A 25 2.10 -5.80 -10.66
N PHE A 26 2.77 -5.77 -9.50
CA PHE A 26 2.71 -4.61 -8.64
C PHE A 26 3.77 -3.60 -9.08
N ASP A 27 3.36 -2.40 -9.46
CA ASP A 27 4.28 -1.31 -9.80
C ASP A 27 5.04 -0.84 -8.55
N LEU A 28 6.17 -1.49 -8.32
CA LEU A 28 7.08 -1.17 -7.23
C LEU A 28 7.82 0.15 -7.46
N ASP A 29 7.78 0.76 -8.64
CA ASP A 29 8.53 1.97 -8.93
C ASP A 29 7.83 3.24 -8.45
N ASN A 30 6.54 3.14 -8.12
CA ASN A 30 5.74 4.23 -7.54
C ASN A 30 5.36 4.02 -6.06
N ILE A 31 6.12 3.22 -5.32
CA ILE A 31 5.90 3.02 -3.87
C ILE A 31 6.91 3.75 -2.99
N ASN A 32 6.44 4.14 -1.81
CA ASN A 32 7.28 4.69 -0.74
C ASN A 32 7.08 3.88 0.54
N LEU A 33 8.21 3.55 1.17
CA LEU A 33 8.26 2.83 2.44
C LEU A 33 8.58 3.78 3.58
N PHE A 34 7.90 3.60 4.70
CA PHE A 34 8.14 4.37 5.91
C PHE A 34 8.21 3.47 7.14
N TRP A 35 9.16 3.77 8.01
CA TRP A 35 9.11 3.39 9.41
C TRP A 35 8.10 4.28 10.14
N ILE A 36 7.24 3.67 10.94
CA ILE A 36 6.50 4.35 12.00
C ILE A 36 7.31 4.17 13.27
N LEU A 37 7.89 5.25 13.76
CA LEU A 37 8.71 5.25 14.98
C LEU A 37 7.82 5.15 16.23
N PRO A 38 8.36 4.75 17.38
CA PRO A 38 7.61 4.71 18.65
C PRO A 38 6.97 6.04 19.05
N SER A 39 7.55 7.16 18.62
CA SER A 39 7.01 8.50 18.82
C SER A 39 5.78 8.82 17.95
N GLY A 40 5.43 7.94 17.01
CA GLY A 40 4.39 8.16 15.99
C GLY A 40 4.91 8.86 14.72
N ASN A 41 6.17 9.32 14.72
CA ASN A 41 6.77 9.95 13.55
C ASN A 41 6.97 8.94 12.41
N ARG A 42 6.86 9.42 11.18
CA ARG A 42 7.12 8.61 9.98
C ARG A 42 8.49 8.95 9.42
N TRP A 43 9.33 7.95 9.25
CA TRP A 43 10.66 8.09 8.65
C TRP A 43 10.72 7.33 7.33
N ARG A 44 11.08 8.00 6.24
CA ARG A 44 11.15 7.36 4.92
C ARG A 44 12.33 6.39 4.86
N ILE A 45 12.11 5.22 4.30
CA ILE A 45 13.17 4.25 4.00
C ILE A 45 13.73 4.58 2.62
N GLU A 46 14.95 5.10 2.57
CA GLU A 46 15.61 5.52 1.32
C GLU A 46 16.25 4.33 0.58
N TYR A 47 16.76 3.35 1.33
CA TYR A 47 17.51 2.24 0.79
C TYR A 47 16.78 0.92 1.07
N TYR A 48 16.33 0.27 -0.01
CA TYR A 48 15.73 -1.04 0.04
C TYR A 48 15.97 -1.77 -1.29
N THR A 49 16.05 -3.10 -1.25
CA THR A 49 16.13 -3.94 -2.45
C THR A 49 14.75 -4.48 -2.81
N LYS A 50 14.51 -4.58 -4.12
CA LYS A 50 13.30 -5.13 -4.71
C LYS A 50 13.68 -6.42 -5.44
N GLU A 51 13.20 -7.56 -4.96
CA GLU A 51 13.43 -8.86 -5.59
C GLU A 51 12.08 -9.54 -5.83
N ALA A 52 11.63 -9.58 -7.10
CA ALA A 52 10.33 -10.10 -7.52
C ALA A 52 9.14 -9.43 -6.79
N CYS A 53 8.73 -10.00 -5.65
CA CYS A 53 7.65 -9.49 -4.79
C CYS A 53 8.13 -9.21 -3.36
N THR A 54 9.43 -9.25 -3.09
CA THR A 54 9.98 -9.08 -1.74
C THR A 54 10.76 -7.78 -1.64
N LEU A 55 10.39 -6.96 -0.67
CA LEU A 55 11.11 -5.76 -0.26
C LEU A 55 12.05 -6.13 0.87
N ARG A 56 13.34 -5.78 0.75
CA ARG A 56 14.28 -5.93 1.87
C ARG A 56 14.91 -4.61 2.24
N PHE A 57 14.95 -4.34 3.53
CA PHE A 57 15.56 -3.14 4.09
C PHE A 57 16.04 -3.43 5.50
N SER A 58 16.94 -2.59 6.00
CA SER A 58 17.58 -2.78 7.30
C SER A 58 17.40 -1.57 8.19
N LEU A 59 17.28 -1.81 9.49
CA LEU A 59 17.40 -0.82 10.54
C LEU A 59 18.67 -1.10 11.33
N SER A 60 19.66 -0.23 11.20
CA SER A 60 20.96 -0.39 11.83
C SER A 60 20.89 -0.15 13.34
N ALA A 61 21.84 -0.74 14.08
CA ALA A 61 21.97 -0.51 15.52
C ALA A 61 22.14 0.98 15.89
N LYS A 62 22.79 1.77 15.01
CA LYS A 62 22.98 3.21 15.21
C LYS A 62 21.66 3.98 15.12
N GLU A 63 20.82 3.63 14.15
CA GLU A 63 19.50 4.24 13.96
C GLU A 63 18.55 3.91 15.13
N GLN A 64 18.64 2.69 15.66
CA GLN A 64 17.85 2.28 16.83
C GLN A 64 18.11 3.15 18.06
N ALA A 65 19.38 3.53 18.29
CA ALA A 65 19.74 4.42 19.39
C ALA A 65 19.18 5.83 19.21
N LEU A 66 19.02 6.29 17.97
CA LEU A 66 18.46 7.59 17.63
C LEU A 66 16.93 7.62 17.76
N TYR A 67 16.26 6.55 17.31
CA TYR A 67 14.79 6.50 17.23
C TYR A 67 14.10 5.99 18.51
N GLY A 68 14.86 5.35 19.40
CA GLY A 68 14.41 4.99 20.74
C GLY A 68 13.70 3.64 20.83
N LEU A 69 13.38 3.24 22.07
CA LEU A 69 12.72 1.96 22.36
C LEU A 69 11.20 2.08 22.16
N GLY A 70 10.56 0.98 21.76
CA GLY A 70 9.10 0.92 21.61
C GLY A 70 8.65 0.12 20.40
N VAL A 71 7.39 0.33 20.01
CA VAL A 71 6.79 -0.35 18.86
C VAL A 71 7.18 0.37 17.58
N TYR A 72 7.76 -0.37 16.65
CA TYR A 72 8.04 0.07 15.30
C TYR A 72 6.98 -0.49 14.37
N GLY A 73 6.37 0.39 13.59
CA GLY A 73 5.46 0.02 12.52
C GLY A 73 6.11 0.17 11.15
N LEU A 74 5.49 -0.43 10.16
CA LEU A 74 5.82 -0.29 8.76
C LEU A 74 4.61 0.22 8.00
N LEU A 75 4.85 1.15 7.09
CA LEU A 75 3.84 1.76 6.25
C LEU A 75 4.31 1.72 4.81
N LEU A 76 3.48 1.13 3.95
CA LEU A 76 3.65 1.15 2.51
C LEU A 76 2.62 2.10 1.89
N VAL A 77 3.08 3.05 1.10
CA VAL A 77 2.24 4.04 0.42
C VAL A 77 2.46 3.96 -1.09
N GLY A 78 1.36 3.83 -1.85
CA GLY A 78 1.35 3.89 -3.30
C GLY A 78 1.10 5.32 -3.78
N ASN A 79 1.74 5.72 -4.88
CA ASN A 79 1.59 7.04 -5.50
C ASN A 79 1.91 8.21 -4.55
N ALA A 80 2.88 8.04 -3.65
CA ALA A 80 3.15 9.08 -2.66
C ALA A 80 3.60 10.40 -3.32
N GLY A 81 2.93 11.50 -2.97
CA GLY A 81 3.19 12.83 -3.53
C GLY A 81 2.51 13.11 -4.88
N LYS A 82 1.65 12.20 -5.38
CA LYS A 82 0.83 12.39 -6.58
C LYS A 82 -0.66 12.41 -6.21
N GLU A 83 -1.50 12.90 -7.13
CA GLU A 83 -2.95 12.77 -7.02
C GLU A 83 -3.35 11.29 -6.95
N GLY A 84 -4.29 10.93 -6.07
CA GLY A 84 -4.65 9.54 -5.82
C GLY A 84 -3.66 8.74 -4.96
N MET A 85 -2.92 9.39 -4.05
CA MET A 85 -2.12 8.71 -3.02
C MET A 85 -3.00 7.81 -2.14
N TRP A 86 -2.58 6.56 -1.91
CA TRP A 86 -3.31 5.62 -1.06
C TRP A 86 -2.37 4.82 -0.16
N THR A 87 -2.88 4.48 1.03
CA THR A 87 -2.16 3.58 1.95
C THR A 87 -2.37 2.15 1.49
N VAL A 88 -1.27 1.47 1.19
CA VAL A 88 -1.30 0.10 0.69
C VAL A 88 -1.47 -0.87 1.84
N ASP A 89 -0.64 -0.71 2.87
CA ASP A 89 -0.69 -1.50 4.09
C ASP A 89 0.02 -0.76 5.22
N CYS A 90 -0.38 -1.06 6.45
CA CYS A 90 0.22 -0.53 7.66
C CYS A 90 0.19 -1.61 8.75
N CYS A 91 1.35 -1.98 9.29
CA CYS A 91 1.42 -3.02 10.32
C CYS A 91 2.38 -2.64 11.45
N GLU A 92 2.14 -3.20 12.64
CA GLU A 92 3.11 -3.15 13.75
C GLU A 92 4.14 -4.27 13.54
N ALA A 93 5.36 -3.90 13.13
CA ALA A 93 6.37 -4.85 12.72
C ALA A 93 7.02 -5.57 13.91
N PHE A 94 7.58 -4.81 14.85
CA PHE A 94 8.27 -5.35 16.02
C PHE A 94 8.32 -4.35 17.17
N ARG A 95 8.68 -4.84 18.36
CA ARG A 95 8.95 -4.00 19.53
C ARG A 95 10.44 -4.05 19.86
N LEU A 96 11.11 -2.90 19.78
CA LEU A 96 12.47 -2.74 20.23
C LEU A 96 12.51 -2.56 21.75
N VAL A 97 13.34 -3.35 22.44
CA VAL A 97 13.48 -3.36 23.89
C VAL A 97 14.94 -3.19 24.32
N SER A 98 15.15 -2.78 25.57
CA SER A 98 16.49 -2.66 26.16
C SER A 98 17.20 -4.02 26.20
N HIS A 99 18.54 -3.98 26.27
CA HIS A 99 19.38 -5.18 26.43
C HIS A 99 18.98 -6.07 27.61
N SER A 100 18.42 -5.48 28.67
CA SER A 100 17.99 -6.17 29.88
C SER A 100 16.70 -7.00 29.74
N CYS A 101 15.94 -6.86 28.64
CA CYS A 101 14.69 -7.60 28.44
C CYS A 101 14.92 -8.99 27.82
N HIS A 102 14.12 -9.99 28.22
CA HIS A 102 14.16 -11.33 27.60
C HIS A 102 13.54 -11.28 26.20
N THR A 103 14.29 -11.72 25.18
CA THR A 103 13.81 -11.87 23.80
C THR A 103 13.56 -13.33 23.49
N GLY A 104 12.43 -13.64 22.85
CA GLY A 104 12.13 -15.00 22.42
C GLY A 104 12.82 -15.31 21.10
N GLY A 105 14.08 -15.75 21.13
CA GLY A 105 14.81 -16.15 19.92
C GLY A 105 16.17 -16.78 20.27
N LYS A 106 16.39 -18.04 19.85
CA LYS A 106 17.65 -18.75 20.01
C LYS A 106 18.59 -18.39 18.85
N SER A 107 19.78 -17.88 19.13
CA SER A 107 20.92 -18.00 18.21
C SER A 107 22.10 -18.62 18.95
N ALA A 108 22.51 -19.81 18.52
CA ALA A 108 23.63 -20.58 19.09
C ALA A 108 25.00 -20.14 18.51
N ILE A 109 25.01 -19.14 17.65
CA ILE A 109 26.18 -18.62 16.93
C ILE A 109 26.02 -17.10 16.89
N GLY A 110 26.76 -16.37 17.72
CA GLY A 110 26.57 -14.94 18.02
C GLY A 110 26.85 -13.97 16.86
N LEU A 111 26.23 -14.18 15.71
CA LEU A 111 26.10 -13.23 14.61
C LEU A 111 24.60 -12.96 14.46
N ASP A 112 24.09 -12.04 15.28
CA ASP A 112 22.66 -11.80 15.46
C ASP A 112 22.15 -10.76 14.47
N TYR A 113 22.09 -11.08 13.17
CA TYR A 113 21.18 -10.34 12.29
C TYR A 113 19.77 -10.90 12.50
N ILE A 114 18.86 -10.06 13.01
CA ILE A 114 17.49 -10.49 13.22
C ILE A 114 16.75 -10.31 11.91
N ARG A 115 16.32 -11.43 11.32
CA ARG A 115 15.53 -11.43 10.08
C ARG A 115 14.05 -11.48 10.41
N LEU A 116 13.35 -10.37 10.17
CA LEU A 116 11.89 -10.34 10.22
C LEU A 116 11.31 -10.66 8.85
N SER A 117 10.38 -11.60 8.80
CA SER A 117 9.58 -11.89 7.61
C SER A 117 8.11 -11.64 7.89
N SER A 118 7.50 -10.74 7.13
CA SER A 118 6.05 -10.48 7.13
C SER A 118 5.53 -10.46 5.70
N ASN A 119 4.21 -10.57 5.54
CA ASN A 119 3.54 -10.43 4.26
C ASN A 119 2.72 -9.11 4.26
N ILE A 120 2.62 -8.45 3.11
CA ILE A 120 1.72 -7.33 2.83
C ILE A 120 0.59 -7.87 1.99
N ASN A 121 -0.66 -7.60 2.38
CA ASN A 121 -1.77 -7.76 1.47
C ASN A 121 -2.05 -6.43 0.77
N VAL A 122 -1.65 -6.32 -0.49
CA VAL A 122 -2.06 -5.16 -1.29
C VAL A 122 -3.56 -5.28 -1.58
N PRO A 123 -4.39 -4.23 -1.38
CA PRO A 123 -5.72 -4.24 -1.93
C PRO A 123 -5.61 -4.52 -3.43
N ALA A 124 -6.59 -5.23 -3.97
CA ALA A 124 -6.73 -5.29 -5.41
C ALA A 124 -6.85 -3.83 -5.87
N ASN A 125 -5.87 -3.34 -6.64
CA ASN A 125 -6.18 -2.30 -7.60
C ASN A 125 -7.36 -2.92 -8.35
N GLY A 126 -8.58 -2.44 -8.09
CA GLY A 126 -9.71 -2.84 -8.91
C GLY A 126 -9.24 -2.59 -10.33
N LEU A 127 -9.35 -3.59 -11.19
CA LEU A 127 -9.20 -3.34 -12.62
C LEU A 127 -10.06 -2.12 -12.91
N SER A 128 -9.52 -1.14 -13.62
CA SER A 128 -10.35 -0.02 -14.05
C SER A 128 -11.57 -0.60 -14.78
N ALA A 129 -12.71 0.07 -14.70
CA ALA A 129 -13.91 -0.43 -15.36
C ALA A 129 -13.68 -0.66 -16.88
N TYR A 130 -12.73 0.06 -17.48
CA TYR A 130 -12.20 -0.19 -18.83
C TYR A 130 -11.39 -1.49 -18.94
N GLU A 131 -10.44 -1.76 -18.04
CA GLU A 131 -9.69 -3.03 -18.03
C GLU A 131 -10.61 -4.24 -17.84
N ILE A 132 -11.69 -4.08 -17.05
CA ILE A 132 -12.76 -5.09 -16.92
C ILE A 132 -13.47 -5.26 -18.27
N ALA A 133 -13.83 -4.17 -18.94
CA ALA A 133 -14.48 -4.22 -20.25
C ALA A 133 -13.60 -4.93 -21.30
N CYS A 134 -12.29 -4.65 -21.35
CA CYS A 134 -11.36 -5.35 -22.23
C CYS A 134 -11.31 -6.85 -21.95
N LYS A 135 -11.28 -7.26 -20.67
CA LYS A 135 -11.37 -8.69 -20.29
C LYS A 135 -12.68 -9.35 -20.72
N HIS A 136 -13.76 -8.58 -20.84
CA HIS A 136 -15.05 -9.04 -21.33
C HIS A 136 -15.23 -8.85 -22.84
N GLY A 137 -14.15 -8.57 -23.59
CA GLY A 137 -14.16 -8.54 -25.05
C GLY A 137 -14.36 -7.16 -25.67
N PHE A 138 -14.22 -6.08 -24.91
CA PHE A 138 -14.17 -4.73 -25.47
C PHE A 138 -12.84 -4.49 -26.21
N GLU A 139 -12.92 -4.19 -27.50
CA GLU A 139 -11.79 -3.81 -28.34
C GLU A 139 -11.92 -2.31 -28.67
N GLY A 140 -11.02 -1.50 -28.12
CA GLY A 140 -11.02 -0.05 -28.28
C GLY A 140 -10.21 0.59 -27.18
N SER A 141 -9.90 1.88 -27.32
CA SER A 141 -9.21 2.71 -26.33
C SER A 141 -10.11 3.11 -25.17
N GLU A 142 -9.52 3.54 -24.05
CA GLU A 142 -10.26 4.03 -22.88
C GLU A 142 -11.21 5.20 -23.22
N LYS A 143 -10.81 6.05 -24.17
CA LYS A 143 -11.64 7.15 -24.65
C LYS A 143 -12.89 6.65 -25.39
N GLU A 144 -12.72 5.66 -26.26
CA GLU A 144 -13.84 5.03 -26.99
C GLU A 144 -14.77 4.28 -26.02
N TRP A 145 -14.20 3.68 -24.97
CA TRP A 145 -14.99 3.07 -23.90
C TRP A 145 -15.82 4.11 -23.13
N LEU A 146 -15.23 5.24 -22.72
CA LEU A 146 -15.96 6.33 -22.06
C LEU A 146 -17.06 6.93 -22.94
N GLU A 147 -16.84 7.00 -24.25
CA GLU A 147 -17.85 7.40 -25.22
C GLU A 147 -18.97 6.36 -25.32
N SER A 148 -18.67 5.07 -25.26
CA SER A 148 -19.67 3.98 -25.27
C SER A 148 -20.59 3.98 -24.04
N LEU A 149 -20.10 4.49 -22.90
CA LEU A 149 -20.87 4.58 -21.66
C LEU A 149 -21.84 5.76 -21.61
N LYS A 150 -21.72 6.73 -22.53
CA LYS A 150 -22.67 7.83 -22.63
C LYS A 150 -23.99 7.28 -23.16
N GLY A 151 -24.88 6.87 -22.26
CA GLY A 151 -26.26 6.53 -22.59
C GLY A 151 -26.90 7.69 -23.36
N GLY A 152 -27.70 7.36 -24.39
CA GLY A 152 -28.38 8.35 -25.23
C GLY A 152 -29.08 9.41 -24.40
N GLU A 153 -29.12 10.65 -24.91
CA GLU A 153 -29.76 11.79 -24.26
C GLU A 153 -31.06 11.36 -23.59
N TRP A 154 -31.10 11.50 -22.27
CA TRP A 154 -32.35 11.37 -21.52
C TRP A 154 -33.29 12.44 -22.06
N ARG A 155 -34.23 12.05 -22.94
CA ARG A 155 -35.21 12.97 -23.52
C ARG A 155 -36.31 13.21 -22.50
N TRP A 156 -35.96 13.99 -21.46
CA TRP A 156 -36.84 14.40 -20.36
C TRP A 156 -38.17 15.03 -20.82
N SER A 157 -38.27 15.45 -22.09
CA SER A 157 -39.45 16.09 -22.68
C SER A 157 -40.59 15.14 -23.08
N GLU A 158 -40.36 13.82 -23.15
CA GLU A 158 -41.40 12.87 -23.61
C GLU A 158 -42.31 12.35 -22.50
N TRP A 159 -41.85 12.37 -21.24
CA TRP A 159 -42.58 11.79 -20.11
C TRP A 159 -43.40 12.81 -19.33
N TRP A 160 -43.44 14.06 -19.79
CA TRP A 160 -44.05 15.15 -19.04
C TRP A 160 -45.49 15.44 -19.54
N PRO A 161 -46.52 15.45 -18.66
CA PRO A 161 -47.89 15.84 -19.02
C PRO A 161 -47.95 17.25 -19.63
N ASP A 162 -48.71 17.46 -20.71
CA ASP A 162 -48.72 18.71 -21.48
C ASP A 162 -48.98 20.00 -20.66
N GLU A 163 -49.51 19.86 -19.45
CA GLU A 163 -49.79 20.95 -18.50
C GLU A 163 -48.55 21.71 -18.02
N VAL A 164 -47.38 21.07 -17.91
CA VAL A 164 -46.16 21.75 -17.41
C VAL A 164 -45.22 22.13 -18.56
N LYS A 165 -45.48 21.64 -19.78
CA LYS A 165 -44.82 22.19 -20.98
C LYS A 165 -45.25 23.64 -21.23
N LYS A 166 -46.44 24.05 -20.75
CA LYS A 166 -46.98 25.40 -20.92
C LYS A 166 -46.46 26.44 -19.93
N THR A 167 -45.85 26.03 -18.81
CA THR A 167 -45.38 26.99 -17.79
C THR A 167 -44.01 27.59 -18.08
N ASN A 168 -43.23 27.02 -19.02
CA ASN A 168 -41.88 27.47 -19.33
C ASN A 168 -41.78 28.32 -20.61
N SER A 169 -42.90 28.80 -21.17
CA SER A 169 -42.89 29.69 -22.34
C SER A 169 -43.03 31.18 -22.01
N ASN A 170 -43.05 31.56 -20.72
CA ASN A 170 -43.23 32.94 -20.28
C ASN A 170 -42.15 33.40 -19.26
N VAL A 171 -40.88 33.15 -19.54
CA VAL A 171 -39.76 33.90 -18.94
C VAL A 171 -38.75 34.24 -20.03
#